data_AF-A0A7C5SSK9-F1
#
_entry.id   AF-A0A7C5SSK9-F1
#
_cell.length_a   1.000
_cell.length_b   1.000
_cell.length_c   1.000
_cell.angle_alpha   90.00
_cell.angle_beta   90.00
_cell.angle_gamma   90.00
#
_symmetry.space_group_name_H-M   'P 1'
#
loop_
_entity.id
_entity.type
_entity.pdbx_description
1 polymer ?
#
loop_
_entity_poly.entity_id
_entity_poly.type
_entity_poly.pdbx_seq_one_letter_code
_entity_poly.pdbx_strand_id
1 'polypeptide(L)' 'MTADETLDCTYLGTIVSSDGHWYNYLFISNDDLSNGAINDMYNKASKLGANVVYINNNIDFATSVTLLGQAYHCRSK' A
#
# COMPACT_ATOMS: atom_id res chain seq x y z
N MET A 1 24.11 -8.51 12.09
CA MET A 1 23.17 -7.76 11.23
C MET A 1 22.47 -6.73 12.13
N THR A 2 23.15 -5.85 12.87
CA THR A 2 23.94 -4.64 12.55
C THR A 2 23.17 -3.56 11.77
N ALA A 3 23.02 -2.41 12.45
CA ALA A 3 22.58 -1.07 12.04
C ALA A 3 21.06 -0.79 12.03
N ASP A 4 20.52 -0.48 13.21
CA ASP A 4 19.34 0.39 13.36
C ASP A 4 19.80 1.83 13.05
N GLU A 5 19.74 2.23 11.78
CA GLU A 5 19.78 3.64 11.43
C GLU A 5 18.50 4.25 12.01
N THR A 6 18.62 5.18 12.95
CA THR A 6 17.46 5.92 13.49
C THR A 6 16.85 6.74 12.35
N LEU A 7 15.93 6.13 11.60
CA LEU A 7 15.18 6.75 10.52
C LEU A 7 14.23 7.78 11.14
N ASP A 8 14.48 9.07 10.89
CA ASP A 8 13.52 10.12 11.23
C ASP A 8 12.37 10.03 10.21
N CYS A 9 11.35 9.25 10.56
CA CYS A 9 10.14 9.04 9.77
C CYS A 9 9.05 10.03 10.16
N THR A 10 8.66 10.89 9.22
CA THR A 10 7.51 11.79 9.38
C THR A 10 6.26 11.10 8.86
N TYR A 11 5.21 11.02 9.69
CA TYR A 11 3.91 10.55 9.23
C TYR A 11 3.27 11.58 8.30
N LEU A 12 2.87 11.14 7.11
CA LEU A 12 2.27 12.00 6.09
C LEU A 12 0.76 11.81 5.98
N GLY A 13 0.24 10.63 6.31
CA GLY A 13 -1.19 10.35 6.26
C GLY A 13 -1.52 8.88 6.07
N THR A 14 -2.82 8.57 6.14
CA THR A 14 -3.34 7.22 5.84
C THR A 14 -3.73 7.16 4.38
N ILE A 15 -3.37 6.06 3.70
CA ILE A 15 -3.70 5.76 2.32
C ILE A 15 -4.61 4.53 2.32
N VAL A 16 -5.69 4.60 1.54
CA VAL A 16 -6.54 3.46 1.24
C VAL A 16 -6.46 3.20 -0.25
N SER A 17 -6.07 1.99 -0.63
CA SER A 17 -6.13 1.51 -2.02
C SER A 17 -7.04 0.31 -2.11
N SER A 18 -7.69 0.17 -3.26
CA SER A 18 -8.59 -0.95 -3.52
C SER A 18 -8.54 -1.25 -5.00
N ASP A 19 -8.44 -2.53 -5.32
CA ASP A 19 -8.54 -2.99 -6.70
C ASP A 19 -9.46 -4.22 -6.77
N GLY A 20 -10.29 -4.25 -7.81
CA GLY A 20 -11.40 -5.20 -7.92
C GLY A 20 -12.65 -4.58 -8.52
N HIS A 21 -13.30 -5.35 -9.38
CA HIS A 21 -14.55 -4.98 -10.03
C HIS A 21 -15.56 -6.12 -9.82
N TRP A 22 -16.76 -5.79 -9.36
CA TRP A 22 -17.79 -6.78 -9.00
C TRP A 22 -18.23 -7.69 -10.16
N TYR A 23 -18.00 -7.28 -11.41
CA TYR A 23 -18.38 -7.99 -12.63
C TYR A 23 -17.30 -8.94 -13.18
N ASN A 24 -16.03 -8.81 -12.78
CA ASN A 24 -14.90 -9.51 -13.42
C ASN A 24 -14.20 -10.54 -12.52
N TYR A 25 -14.74 -10.83 -11.34
CA TYR A 25 -14.10 -11.70 -10.35
C TYR A 25 -13.85 -13.15 -10.84
N LEU A 26 -14.59 -13.61 -11.86
CA LEU A 26 -14.43 -14.96 -12.42
C LEU A 26 -13.18 -15.13 -13.29
N PHE A 27 -12.57 -14.03 -13.74
CA PHE A 27 -11.52 -14.07 -14.77
C PHE A 27 -10.20 -13.43 -14.32
N ILE A 28 -10.13 -12.85 -13.13
CA ILE A 28 -8.94 -12.17 -12.62
C ILE A 28 -8.44 -12.92 -11.38
N SER A 29 -7.16 -13.27 -11.37
CA SER A 29 -6.54 -13.88 -10.20
C SER A 29 -6.53 -12.90 -9.02
N ASN A 30 -6.68 -13.42 -7.80
CA ASN A 30 -6.51 -12.62 -6.58
C ASN A 30 -5.11 -11.96 -6.53
N ASP A 31 -4.10 -12.57 -7.15
CA ASP A 31 -2.76 -12.00 -7.27
C ASP A 31 -2.74 -10.72 -8.12
N ASP A 32 -3.45 -10.70 -9.25
CA ASP A 32 -3.49 -9.53 -10.13
C ASP A 32 -4.19 -8.35 -9.46
N LEU A 33 -5.29 -8.63 -8.75
CA LEU A 33 -6.00 -7.64 -7.94
C LEU A 33 -5.13 -7.09 -6.80
N SER A 34 -4.36 -7.96 -6.14
CA SER A 34 -3.43 -7.54 -5.09
C SER A 34 -2.35 -6.62 -5.65
N ASN A 35 -1.78 -6.96 -6.81
CA ASN A 35 -0.77 -6.15 -7.48
C ASN A 35 -1.31 -4.78 -7.92
N GLY A 36 -2.54 -4.72 -8.44
CA GLY A 36 -3.17 -3.46 -8.78
C GLY A 36 -3.43 -2.57 -7.57
N ALA A 37 -3.91 -3.15 -6.46
CA ALA A 37 -4.12 -2.42 -5.21
C ALA A 37 -2.79 -1.89 -4.62
N ILE A 38 -1.70 -2.65 -4.74
CA ILE A 38 -0.35 -2.22 -4.33
C ILE A 38 0.14 -1.08 -5.21
N ASN A 39 -0.03 -1.18 -6.54
CA ASN A 39 0.41 -0.16 -7.47
C ASN A 39 -0.35 1.17 -7.27
N ASP A 40 -1.66 1.11 -7.04
CA ASP A 40 -2.46 2.29 -6.65
C ASP A 40 -1.94 2.91 -5.34
N MET A 41 -1.57 2.08 -4.36
CA MET A 41 -0.99 2.56 -3.11
C MET A 41 0.34 3.29 -3.32
N TYR A 42 1.24 2.78 -4.17
CA TYR A 42 2.49 3.45 -4.51
C TYR A 42 2.27 4.77 -5.24
N ASN A 43 1.32 4.81 -6.17
CA ASN A 43 0.96 6.05 -6.86
C ASN A 43 0.44 7.11 -5.89
N LYS A 44 -0.38 6.72 -4.91
CA LYS A 44 -0.88 7.62 -3.86
C LYS A 44 0.24 8.06 -2.90
N ALA A 45 1.11 7.14 -2.51
CA ALA A 45 2.26 7.45 -1.65
C ALA A 45 3.22 8.44 -2.30
N SER A 46 3.52 8.22 -3.58
CA SER A 46 4.35 9.11 -4.40
C SER A 46 3.74 10.53 -4.49
N LYS A 47 2.42 10.64 -4.69
CA LYS A 47 1.71 11.94 -4.67
C LYS A 47 1.80 12.66 -3.34
N LEU A 48 1.89 11.93 -2.23
CA LEU A 48 2.06 12.48 -0.88
C LEU A 48 3.53 12.77 -0.53
N GLY A 49 4.48 12.39 -1.38
CA GLY A 49 5.91 12.49 -1.09
C GLY A 49 6.43 11.46 -0.08
N ALA A 50 5.65 10.40 0.17
CA ALA A 50 6.06 9.30 1.03
C ALA A 50 7.05 8.39 0.29
N ASN A 51 8.09 7.95 0.99
CA ASN A 51 9.05 6.96 0.50
C ASN A 51 8.91 5.60 1.19
N VAL A 52 8.14 5.52 2.27
CA VAL A 52 7.82 4.29 2.99
C VAL A 52 6.31 4.23 3.21
N VAL A 53 5.71 3.08 2.91
CA VAL A 53 4.31 2.80 3.24
C VAL A 53 4.27 1.56 4.12
N TYR A 54 3.68 1.71 5.30
CA TYR A 54 3.41 0.60 6.20
C TYR A 54 2.00 0.09 5.95
N ILE A 55 1.87 -1.17 5.51
CA ILE A 55 0.57 -1.79 5.26
C ILE A 55 0.08 -2.40 6.58
N ASN A 56 -1.02 -1.87 7.12
CA ASN A 56 -1.53 -2.30 8.41
C ASN A 56 -2.29 -3.62 8.31
N ASN A 57 -3.15 -3.74 7.29
CA ASN A 57 -3.99 -4.91 7.06
C ASN A 57 -4.33 -5.02 5.58
N ASN A 58 -4.31 -6.24 5.07
CA ASN A 58 -5.01 -6.62 3.86
C ASN A 58 -6.43 -7.08 4.21
N ILE A 59 -7.42 -6.54 3.52
CA ILE A 59 -8.77 -7.08 3.55
C ILE A 59 -8.96 -7.84 2.24
N ASP A 60 -8.76 -9.15 2.32
CA ASP A 60 -8.93 -10.05 1.19
C ASP A 60 -10.42 -10.34 1.03
N PHE A 61 -11.03 -9.86 -0.05
CA PHE A 61 -12.33 -10.33 -0.50
C PHE A 61 -12.13 -11.21 -1.75
N ALA A 62 -12.98 -12.21 -1.92
CA ALA A 62 -12.98 -13.07 -3.12
C ALA A 62 -13.22 -12.29 -4.44
N THR A 63 -13.61 -11.01 -4.35
CA THR A 63 -13.97 -10.15 -5.48
C THR A 63 -13.22 -8.81 -5.51
N SER A 64 -12.41 -8.51 -4.50
CA SER A 64 -11.66 -7.26 -4.37
C SER A 64 -10.58 -7.32 -3.29
N VAL A 65 -9.49 -6.61 -3.49
CA VAL A 65 -8.43 -6.48 -2.49
C VAL A 65 -8.40 -5.03 -2.03
N THR A 66 -8.55 -4.80 -0.73
CA THR A 66 -8.45 -3.45 -0.14
C THR A 66 -7.30 -3.41 0.84
N LEU A 67 -6.40 -2.45 0.65
CA LEU A 67 -5.22 -2.26 1.50
C LEU A 67 -5.37 -0.95 2.27
N LEU A 68 -5.18 -1.04 3.58
CA LEU A 68 -5.06 0.11 4.46
C LEU A 68 -3.58 0.28 4.81
N GLY A 69 -3.01 1.42 4.42
CA GLY A 69 -1.61 1.74 4.67
C GLY A 69 -1.42 3.10 5.32
N GLN A 70 -0.32 3.27 6.03
CA GLN A 70 0.15 4.53 6.57
C GLN A 70 1.40 4.97 5.80
N ALA A 71 1.41 6.22 5.36
CA ALA A 71 2.47 6.79 4.53
C ALA A 71 3.44 7.58 5.40
N TYR A 72 4.74 7.34 5.21
CA TYR A 72 5.83 7.98 5.92
C TYR A 72 6.86 8.55 4.94
N HIS A 73 7.46 9.65 5.34
CA HIS A 73 8.68 10.16 4.74
C HIS A 73 9.83 10.00 5.72
N CYS A 74 10.67 8.99 5.50
CA CYS A 74 11.83 8.70 6.32
C CYS A 74 13.08 9.27 5.67
N ARG A 75 13.86 10.04 6.42
CA ARG A 75 15.19 10.49 5.99
C ARG A 75 16.25 9.74 6.78
N SER A 76 17.23 9.18 6.09
CA SER A 76 18.47 8.75 6.75
C SER A 76 19.20 10.00 7.25
N LYS A 77 19.67 9.97 8.49
CA LYS A 77 20.63 10.96 9.01
C LYS A 77 22.03 10.68 8.47
#